data_AF-A0A9P1IH76-F1
#
_entry.id   AF-A0A9P1IH76-F1
#
_cell.length_a   1.000
_cell.length_b   1.000
_cell.length_c   1.000
_cell.angle_alpha   90.00
_cell.angle_beta   90.00
_cell.angle_gamma   90.00
#
_symmetry.space_group_name_H-M   'P 1'
#
loop_
_entity.id
_entity.type
_entity.pdbx_description
1 polymer ?
#
loop_
_entity_poly.entity_id
_entity_poly.type
_entity_poly.pdbx_seq_one_letter_code
_entity_poly.pdbx_strand_id
1 'polypeptide(L)'
;MFTPPTTRMPATGNGKRSMEEVMVRAAEHAKKEETFQKGGFEFISRAGHILESQCHHSEGIGEDKCLKCVYNRELKLEELPEMVFARNSLTIKFGKNGSIEFNALDALKMVIDDKLPDVQVGASNVWQSARSERIKQITTQHKPFDWTFTTKYRGTVENCQI
;
A
#
# COMPACT_ATOMS: atom_id res chain seq x y z
N MET A 1 -3.35 -53.12 -49.78
CA MET A 1 -2.64 -52.01 -49.09
C MET A 1 -3.68 -50.96 -48.73
N PHE A 2 -4.05 -50.84 -47.46
CA PHE A 2 -4.98 -49.80 -46.97
C PHE A 2 -4.26 -49.08 -45.83
N THR A 3 -3.96 -47.80 -46.00
CA THR A 3 -3.45 -46.93 -44.93
C THR A 3 -4.63 -46.22 -44.26
N PRO A 4 -4.65 -46.10 -42.92
CA PRO A 4 -5.72 -45.37 -42.24
C PRO A 4 -5.54 -43.85 -42.42
N PRO A 5 -6.62 -43.07 -42.42
CA PRO A 5 -6.54 -41.62 -42.47
C PRO A 5 -6.08 -41.08 -41.10
N THR A 6 -4.94 -40.41 -41.08
CA THR A 6 -4.43 -39.69 -39.91
C THR A 6 -5.24 -38.41 -39.73
N THR A 7 -6.29 -38.43 -38.91
CA THR A 7 -6.99 -37.22 -38.48
C THR A 7 -6.07 -36.42 -37.56
N ARG A 8 -5.53 -35.31 -38.07
CA ARG A 8 -4.75 -34.35 -37.29
C ARG A 8 -5.72 -33.55 -36.40
N MET A 9 -5.71 -33.80 -35.09
CA MET A 9 -6.41 -32.93 -34.15
C MET A 9 -5.72 -31.56 -34.13
N PRO A 10 -6.46 -30.43 -34.12
CA PRO A 10 -5.85 -29.14 -33.87
C PRO A 10 -5.35 -29.11 -32.44
N ALA A 11 -4.07 -28.80 -32.27
CA ALA A 11 -3.53 -28.46 -30.96
C ALA A 11 -4.26 -27.20 -30.46
N THR A 12 -5.15 -27.37 -29.50
CA THR A 12 -5.67 -26.27 -28.69
C THR A 12 -4.50 -25.70 -27.90
N GLY A 13 -3.82 -24.73 -28.49
CA GLY A 13 -2.84 -23.90 -27.80
C GLY A 13 -3.56 -23.12 -26.70
N ASN A 14 -3.70 -23.73 -25.53
CA ASN A 14 -4.11 -23.01 -24.34
C ASN A 14 -2.89 -22.21 -23.88
N GLY A 15 -2.74 -21.01 -24.44
CA GLY A 15 -1.74 -20.05 -24.02
C GLY A 15 -2.00 -19.72 -22.56
N LYS A 16 -1.24 -20.35 -21.65
CA LYS A 16 -1.19 -19.95 -20.25
C LYS A 16 -0.75 -18.49 -20.24
N ARG A 17 -1.71 -17.59 -20.00
CA ARG A 17 -1.44 -16.16 -19.86
C ARG A 17 -0.45 -15.99 -18.70
N SER A 18 0.54 -15.12 -18.89
CA SER A 18 1.50 -14.83 -17.83
C SER A 18 0.74 -14.24 -16.63
N MET A 19 1.12 -14.61 -15.40
CA MET A 19 0.58 -14.00 -14.18
C MET A 19 0.71 -12.47 -14.21
N GLU A 20 1.75 -11.98 -14.87
CA GLU A 20 2.00 -10.56 -15.11
C GLU A 20 0.88 -9.89 -15.91
N GLU A 21 0.49 -10.47 -17.04
CA GLU A 21 -0.59 -9.95 -17.88
C GLU A 21 -1.93 -9.94 -17.14
N VAL A 22 -2.14 -10.91 -16.24
CA VAL A 22 -3.33 -10.99 -15.39
C VAL A 22 -3.32 -9.87 -14.36
N MET A 23 -2.18 -9.63 -13.70
CA MET A 23 -2.01 -8.57 -12.70
C MET A 23 -2.21 -7.18 -13.31
N VAL A 24 -1.60 -6.91 -14.46
CA VAL A 24 -1.75 -5.62 -15.17
C VAL A 24 -3.21 -5.37 -15.53
N ARG A 25 -3.91 -6.35 -16.09
CA ARG A 25 -5.35 -6.22 -16.39
C ARG A 25 -6.22 -6.02 -15.16
N ALA A 26 -5.92 -6.75 -14.08
CA ALA A 26 -6.63 -6.59 -12.82
C ALA A 26 -6.44 -5.17 -12.26
N ALA A 27 -5.22 -4.62 -12.36
CA ALA A 27 -4.92 -3.27 -11.93
C ALA A 27 -5.63 -2.19 -12.76
N GLU A 28 -5.68 -2.37 -14.09
CA GLU A 28 -6.47 -1.51 -14.98
C GLU A 28 -7.96 -1.54 -14.63
N HIS A 29 -8.52 -2.73 -14.40
CA HIS A 29 -9.94 -2.89 -14.08
C HIS A 29 -10.30 -2.37 -12.69
N ALA A 30 -9.36 -2.40 -11.74
CA ALA A 30 -9.55 -1.82 -10.41
C ALA A 30 -9.52 -0.28 -10.43
N LYS A 31 -9.03 0.35 -11.50
CA LYS A 31 -8.94 1.80 -11.61
C LYS A 31 -10.33 2.39 -11.85
N LYS A 32 -10.88 3.05 -10.84
CA LYS A 32 -12.16 3.72 -10.88
C LYS A 32 -11.99 5.17 -10.41
N GLU A 33 -12.53 6.11 -11.17
CA GLU A 33 -12.61 7.51 -10.77
C GLU A 33 -14.07 7.94 -10.84
N GLU A 34 -14.57 8.53 -9.76
CA GLU A 34 -15.95 9.02 -9.66
C GLU A 34 -15.93 10.45 -9.16
N THR A 35 -16.66 11.32 -9.85
CA THR A 35 -16.82 12.71 -9.46
C THR A 35 -18.27 12.97 -9.10
N PHE A 36 -18.50 13.61 -7.97
CA PHE A 36 -19.82 13.94 -7.46
C PHE A 36 -19.84 15.39 -6.98
N GLN A 37 -20.89 16.13 -7.32
CA GLN A 37 -21.03 17.53 -6.91
C GLN A 37 -22.30 17.71 -6.07
N LYS A 38 -22.17 18.36 -4.91
CA LYS A 38 -23.31 18.68 -4.04
C LYS A 38 -23.01 19.90 -3.18
N GLY A 39 -23.93 20.87 -3.20
CA GLY A 39 -23.88 22.02 -2.29
C GLY A 39 -22.65 22.92 -2.42
N GLY A 40 -22.11 23.08 -3.63
CA GLY A 40 -20.90 23.87 -3.87
C GLY A 40 -19.59 23.14 -3.56
N PHE A 41 -19.66 21.85 -3.22
CA PHE A 41 -18.52 20.96 -3.07
C PHE A 41 -18.42 20.01 -4.26
N GLU A 42 -17.19 19.78 -4.71
CA GLU A 42 -16.86 18.74 -5.69
C GLU A 42 -16.05 17.64 -4.99
N PHE A 43 -16.57 16.43 -5.01
CA PHE A 43 -15.95 15.23 -4.46
C PHE A 43 -15.38 14.42 -5.63
N ILE A 44 -14.10 14.07 -5.56
CA ILE A 44 -13.41 13.23 -6.53
C ILE A 44 -12.87 12.04 -5.77
N SER A 45 -13.42 10.85 -6.05
CA SER A 45 -12.97 9.60 -5.48
C SER A 45 -12.18 8.83 -6.53
N ARG A 46 -10.98 8.40 -6.14
CA ARG A 46 -10.11 7.52 -6.93
C ARG A 46 -9.93 6.23 -6.18
N ALA A 47 -10.17 5.12 -6.86
CA ALA A 47 -9.87 3.78 -6.40
C ALA A 47 -8.97 3.09 -7.42
N GLY A 48 -8.08 2.23 -6.94
CA GLY A 48 -7.16 1.45 -7.73
C GLY A 48 -6.71 0.18 -7.02
N HIS A 49 -5.79 -0.51 -7.66
CA HIS A 49 -5.19 -1.73 -7.12
C HIS A 49 -4.23 -1.45 -5.97
N ILE A 50 -3.99 -2.49 -5.16
CA ILE A 50 -2.98 -2.50 -4.11
C ILE A 50 -1.59 -2.30 -4.72
N LEU A 51 -0.72 -1.63 -3.98
CA LEU A 51 0.67 -1.38 -4.33
C LEU A 51 1.41 -2.70 -4.62
N GLU A 52 2.07 -2.76 -5.76
CA GLU A 52 2.87 -3.92 -6.15
C GLU A 52 4.10 -4.07 -5.26
N SER A 53 4.49 -5.32 -4.99
CA SER A 53 5.66 -5.65 -4.19
C SER A 53 6.97 -5.42 -4.94
N GLN A 54 6.93 -5.43 -6.27
CA GLN A 54 8.10 -5.33 -7.15
C GLN A 54 7.97 -4.14 -8.11
N CYS A 55 9.11 -3.58 -8.49
CA CYS A 55 9.21 -2.59 -9.55
C CYS A 55 9.55 -3.29 -10.88
N HIS A 56 8.87 -2.92 -11.96
CA HIS A 56 9.08 -3.52 -13.29
C HIS A 56 9.83 -2.61 -14.27
N HIS A 57 10.47 -1.56 -13.77
CA HIS A 57 11.22 -0.61 -14.58
C HIS A 57 12.72 -0.82 -14.43
N SER A 58 13.47 -0.44 -15.47
CA SER A 58 14.93 -0.44 -15.45
C SER A 58 15.45 0.54 -14.38
N GLU A 59 16.58 0.24 -13.74
CA GLU A 59 17.22 1.15 -12.78
C GLU A 59 17.47 2.53 -13.42
N GLY A 60 17.04 3.60 -12.74
CA GLY A 60 17.15 4.99 -13.19
C GLY A 60 16.10 5.48 -14.20
N ILE A 61 15.28 4.60 -14.78
CA ILE A 61 14.23 4.99 -15.73
C ILE A 61 12.86 4.71 -15.12
N GLY A 62 12.10 5.76 -14.78
CA GLY A 62 10.71 5.62 -14.33
C GLY A 62 10.49 5.61 -12.82
N GLU A 63 11.51 5.95 -12.02
CA GLU A 63 11.39 6.09 -10.56
C GLU A 63 10.25 7.02 -10.14
N ASP A 64 10.08 8.16 -10.82
CA ASP A 64 9.04 9.13 -10.48
C ASP A 64 7.63 8.71 -10.91
N LYS A 65 7.51 7.70 -11.77
CA LYS A 65 6.22 7.14 -12.22
C LYS A 65 5.88 5.84 -11.49
N CYS A 66 6.86 5.19 -10.88
CA CYS A 66 6.65 3.95 -10.14
C CYS A 66 6.23 4.25 -8.71
N LEU A 67 5.01 3.85 -8.36
CA LEU A 67 4.46 4.05 -7.02
C LEU A 67 5.30 3.35 -5.94
N LYS A 68 5.85 2.16 -6.22
CA LYS A 68 6.68 1.43 -5.25
C LYS A 68 7.97 2.17 -4.94
N CYS A 69 8.66 2.71 -5.95
CA CYS A 69 9.85 3.55 -5.75
C CYS A 69 9.52 4.84 -5.00
N VAL A 70 8.44 5.52 -5.37
CA VAL A 70 8.00 6.73 -4.66
C VAL A 70 7.74 6.42 -3.19
N TYR A 71 7.00 5.36 -2.87
CA TYR A 71 6.70 4.98 -1.49
C TYR A 71 7.97 4.61 -0.71
N ASN A 72 8.87 3.82 -1.29
CA ASN A 72 10.13 3.44 -0.64
C ASN A 72 11.06 4.65 -0.39
N ARG A 73 11.01 5.66 -1.26
CA ARG A 73 11.84 6.88 -1.14
C ARG A 73 11.28 7.88 -0.14
N GLU A 74 9.97 8.07 -0.17
CA GLU A 74 9.26 9.09 0.58
C GLU A 74 8.95 8.66 2.03
N LEU A 75 8.80 7.35 2.27
CA LEU A 75 8.46 6.81 3.58
C LEU A 75 9.70 6.35 4.33
N LYS A 76 9.83 6.82 5.58
CA LYS A 76 10.89 6.39 6.51
C LYS A 76 10.38 5.25 7.42
N LEU A 77 9.73 4.26 6.83
CA LEU A 77 9.18 3.10 7.55
C LEU A 77 10.03 1.87 7.25
N GLU A 78 10.32 1.05 8.28
CA GLU A 78 11.07 -0.21 8.10
C GLU A 78 10.23 -1.22 7.29
N GLU A 79 8.91 -1.24 7.52
CA GLU A 79 7.95 -2.10 6.82
C GLU A 79 6.70 -1.31 6.40
N LEU A 80 6.10 -1.69 5.27
CA LEU A 80 4.82 -1.13 4.80
C LEU A 80 3.65 -2.06 5.17
N PRO A 81 2.42 -1.54 5.27
CA PRO A 81 1.24 -2.39 5.37
C PRO A 81 1.16 -3.38 4.19
N GLU A 82 0.60 -4.57 4.42
CA GLU A 82 0.45 -5.58 3.36
C GLU A 82 -0.44 -5.07 2.21
N MET A 83 -1.48 -4.30 2.54
CA MET A 83 -2.45 -3.77 1.57
C MET A 83 -2.41 -2.25 1.52
N VAL A 84 -1.41 -1.69 0.83
CA VAL A 84 -1.34 -0.23 0.58
C VAL A 84 -2.09 0.11 -0.70
N PHE A 85 -3.19 0.84 -0.60
CA PHE A 85 -3.90 1.36 -1.76
C PHE A 85 -3.29 2.68 -2.25
N ALA A 86 -2.12 2.59 -2.89
CA ALA A 86 -1.30 3.76 -3.19
C ALA A 86 -1.94 4.77 -4.14
N ARG A 87 -2.92 4.34 -4.94
CA ARG A 87 -3.65 5.17 -5.92
C ARG A 87 -4.99 5.66 -5.40
N ASN A 88 -5.42 5.20 -4.22
CA ASN A 88 -6.70 5.63 -3.68
C ASN A 88 -6.57 7.03 -3.12
N SER A 89 -7.49 7.90 -3.53
CA SER A 89 -7.63 9.20 -2.88
C SER A 89 -9.07 9.69 -2.91
N LEU A 90 -9.40 10.50 -1.91
CA LEU A 90 -10.64 11.27 -1.88
C LEU A 90 -10.26 12.75 -1.83
N THR A 91 -10.59 13.49 -2.87
CA THR A 91 -10.39 14.94 -2.92
C THR A 91 -11.74 15.63 -2.79
N ILE A 92 -11.83 16.59 -1.87
CA ILE A 92 -13.00 17.44 -1.69
C ILE A 92 -12.55 18.86 -2.02
N LYS A 93 -13.08 19.43 -3.10
CA LYS A 93 -12.85 20.83 -3.47
C LYS A 93 -13.98 21.71 -2.95
N PHE A 94 -13.62 22.90 -2.48
CA PHE A 94 -14.53 23.89 -1.93
C PHE A 94 -14.08 25.32 -2.24
N GLY A 95 -15.05 26.22 -2.38
CA GLY A 95 -14.78 27.63 -2.71
C GLY A 95 -14.17 27.80 -4.11
N LYS A 96 -13.43 28.89 -4.33
CA LYS A 96 -12.82 29.18 -5.64
C LYS A 96 -11.62 28.27 -5.94
N ASN A 97 -10.78 27.99 -4.94
CA ASN A 97 -9.49 27.30 -5.14
C ASN A 97 -9.12 26.31 -4.02
N GLY A 98 -9.94 26.14 -2.97
CA GLY A 98 -9.59 25.31 -1.82
C GLY A 98 -9.84 23.82 -2.06
N SER A 99 -8.98 22.96 -1.53
CA SER A 99 -9.17 21.52 -1.56
C SER A 99 -8.63 20.84 -0.31
N ILE A 100 -9.20 19.67 0.00
CA ILE A 100 -8.66 18.73 0.97
C ILE A 100 -8.60 17.35 0.31
N GLU A 101 -7.44 16.71 0.34
CA GLU A 101 -7.21 15.37 -0.19
C GLU A 101 -6.88 14.38 0.92
N PHE A 102 -7.47 13.20 0.84
CA PHE A 102 -7.13 12.06 1.69
C PHE A 102 -6.41 11.04 0.84
N ASN A 103 -5.12 10.81 1.10
CA ASN A 103 -4.31 9.84 0.38
C ASN A 103 -3.47 8.99 1.35
N ALA A 104 -3.07 7.80 0.90
CA ALA A 104 -2.32 6.86 1.75
C ALA A 104 -0.87 7.30 1.99
N LEU A 105 -0.23 7.97 1.03
CA LEU A 105 1.17 8.36 1.13
C LEU A 105 1.39 9.35 2.28
N ASP A 106 0.61 10.43 2.31
CA ASP A 106 0.70 11.46 3.35
C ASP A 106 0.28 10.93 4.71
N ALA A 107 -0.70 10.01 4.73
CA ALA A 107 -1.08 9.31 5.94
C ALA A 107 0.08 8.49 6.53
N LEU A 108 0.78 7.73 5.68
CA LEU A 108 1.94 6.91 6.07
C LEU A 108 3.17 7.76 6.43
N LYS A 109 3.36 8.94 5.82
CA LYS A 109 4.40 9.90 6.21
C LYS A 109 4.23 10.42 7.63
N MET A 110 2.98 10.52 8.10
CA MET A 110 2.62 10.99 9.45
C MET A 110 2.42 9.85 10.44
N VAL A 111 2.69 8.60 10.04
CA VAL A 111 2.75 7.49 11.00
C VAL A 111 3.85 7.80 11.98
N ILE A 112 3.47 7.78 13.25
CA ILE A 112 4.35 8.20 14.32
C ILE A 112 5.26 7.01 14.63
N ASP A 113 6.57 7.17 14.43
CA ASP A 113 7.59 6.27 14.98
C ASP A 113 7.76 6.53 16.49
N ASP A 114 6.64 6.78 17.18
CA ASP A 114 6.63 6.91 18.63
C ASP A 114 6.92 5.49 19.13
N LYS A 115 8.19 5.26 19.47
CA LYS A 115 8.63 4.12 20.27
C LYS A 115 7.61 3.93 21.37
N LEU A 116 6.76 2.91 21.22
CA LEU A 116 5.76 2.61 22.23
C LEU A 116 6.49 2.52 23.57
N PRO A 117 5.96 3.13 24.66
CA PRO A 117 6.47 2.81 25.97
C PRO A 117 6.33 1.29 26.13
N ASP A 118 7.45 0.65 26.46
CA ASP A 118 7.65 -0.78 26.62
C ASP A 118 6.34 -1.45 27.08
N VAL A 119 5.60 -2.07 26.15
CA VAL A 119 4.32 -2.71 26.48
C VAL A 119 4.67 -3.92 27.33
N GLN A 120 4.71 -3.70 28.65
CA GLN A 120 4.83 -4.77 29.62
C GLN A 120 3.51 -5.52 29.64
N VAL A 121 3.42 -6.56 28.81
CA VAL A 121 2.50 -7.67 29.05
C VAL A 121 2.77 -8.17 30.47
N GLY A 122 1.75 -8.08 31.34
CA GLY A 122 1.82 -8.52 32.73
C GLY A 122 2.07 -10.04 32.81
N ALA A 123 3.32 -10.45 32.63
CA ALA A 123 3.74 -11.82 32.83
C ALA A 123 3.75 -12.09 34.34
N SER A 124 3.06 -13.15 34.77
CA SER A 124 3.13 -13.67 36.14
C SER A 124 4.58 -13.67 36.62
N ASN A 125 4.84 -13.06 37.78
CA ASN A 125 6.18 -12.79 38.33
C ASN A 125 7.13 -14.01 38.34
N VAL A 126 6.57 -15.23 38.31
CA VAL A 126 7.29 -16.51 38.23
C VAL A 126 7.97 -16.73 36.87
N TRP A 127 7.39 -16.26 35.77
CA TRP A 127 7.95 -16.40 34.42
C TRP A 127 9.11 -15.43 34.14
N GLN A 128 9.03 -14.20 34.67
CA GLN A 128 10.08 -13.19 34.49
C GLN A 128 11.34 -13.52 35.30
N SER A 129 11.18 -14.03 36.53
CA SER A 129 12.29 -14.37 37.42
C SER A 129 13.13 -15.55 36.90
N ALA A 130 12.50 -16.53 36.26
CA ALA A 130 13.19 -17.71 35.70
C ALA A 130 13.97 -17.45 34.39
N ARG A 131 13.77 -16.31 33.72
CA ARG A 131 14.39 -15.99 32.41
C ARG A 131 14.92 -14.56 32.30
N SER A 132 15.14 -13.90 33.42
CA SER A 132 15.48 -12.46 33.50
C SER A 132 16.69 -12.05 32.65
N GLU A 133 17.73 -12.89 32.55
CA GLU A 133 18.90 -12.61 31.69
C GLU A 133 18.59 -12.68 30.19
N ARG A 134 17.78 -13.66 29.76
CA ARG A 134 17.34 -13.78 28.36
C ARG A 134 16.37 -12.68 27.97
N ILE A 135 15.46 -12.30 28.85
CA ILE A 135 14.49 -11.23 28.58
C ILE A 135 15.22 -9.89 28.42
N LYS A 136 16.22 -9.59 29.26
CA LYS A 136 17.04 -8.37 29.12
C LYS A 136 17.78 -8.32 27.77
N GLN A 137 18.31 -9.44 27.27
CA GLN A 137 18.94 -9.49 25.95
C GLN A 137 17.93 -9.30 24.80
N ILE A 138 16.71 -9.83 24.93
CA ILE A 138 15.66 -9.72 23.92
C ILE A 138 15.08 -8.28 23.85
N THR A 139 14.80 -7.67 25.01
CA THR A 139 14.23 -6.32 25.10
C THR A 139 15.20 -5.25 24.59
N THR A 140 16.52 -5.44 24.74
CA THR A 140 17.52 -4.47 24.27
C THR A 140 17.68 -4.46 22.73
N GLN A 141 17.23 -5.52 22.04
CA GLN A 141 17.43 -5.69 20.59
C GLN A 141 16.19 -5.40 19.74
N HIS A 142 14.99 -5.37 20.31
CA HIS A 142 13.78 -5.04 19.58
C HIS A 142 13.49 -3.55 19.73
N LYS A 143 13.82 -2.75 18.70
CA LYS A 143 13.13 -1.47 18.53
C LYS A 143 11.62 -1.77 18.51
N PRO A 144 10.80 -1.11 19.34
CA PRO A 144 9.36 -1.31 19.28
C PRO A 144 8.83 -0.60 18.04
N PHE A 145 8.85 -1.29 16.89
CA PHE A 145 8.13 -0.84 15.71
C PHE A 145 6.65 -1.13 15.92
N ASP A 146 5.84 -0.08 15.85
CA ASP A 146 4.40 -0.17 16.00
C ASP A 146 3.77 -0.62 14.67
N TRP A 147 3.46 -1.91 14.56
CA TRP A 147 2.77 -2.50 13.40
C TRP A 147 1.33 -2.00 13.24
N THR A 148 0.85 -1.08 14.09
CA THR A 148 -0.50 -0.52 13.98
C THR A 148 -0.63 0.57 12.91
N PHE A 149 0.49 1.08 12.36
CA PHE A 149 0.50 2.17 11.37
C PHE A 149 -0.37 3.36 11.79
N THR A 150 -0.40 3.64 13.10
CA THR A 150 -1.25 4.71 13.67
C THR A 150 -0.77 6.07 13.17
N THR A 151 -1.68 6.84 12.57
CA THR A 151 -1.39 8.16 12.00
C THR A 151 -2.36 9.21 12.53
N LYS A 152 -1.85 10.42 12.77
CA LYS A 152 -2.67 11.60 13.12
C LYS A 152 -3.13 12.38 11.89
N TYR A 153 -2.98 11.81 10.70
CA TYR A 153 -3.35 12.42 9.42
C TYR A 153 -4.83 12.83 9.40
N ARG A 154 -5.10 14.08 9.01
CA ARG A 154 -6.46 14.66 8.93
C ARG A 154 -6.84 15.11 7.51
N GLY A 155 -6.04 14.74 6.50
CA GLY A 155 -6.14 15.24 5.14
C GLY A 155 -5.07 16.28 4.83
N THR A 156 -4.66 16.31 3.57
CA THR A 156 -3.74 17.29 2.99
C THR A 156 -4.58 18.44 2.43
N VAL A 157 -4.41 19.63 2.99
CA VAL A 157 -5.20 20.82 2.63
C VAL A 157 -4.39 21.71 1.71
N GLU A 158 -4.98 22.13 0.59
CA GLU A 158 -4.38 23.10 -0.32
C GLU A 158 -5.27 24.33 -0.45
N ASN A 159 -4.64 25.52 -0.50
CA ASN A 159 -5.28 26.79 -0.82
C ASN A 159 -6.53 27.12 0.03
N CYS A 160 -6.57 26.64 1.27
CA CYS A 160 -7.57 27.04 2.25
C CYS A 160 -7.14 28.37 2.87
N GLN A 161 -7.73 29.47 2.42
CA GLN A 161 -7.58 30.78 3.06
C GLN A 161 -8.68 30.92 4.12
N ILE A 162 -8.28 31.18 5.36
CA ILE A 162 -9.16 31.39 6.53
C ILE A 162 -9.61 32.85 6.55
#